data_AF-A0A939CMT1-F1
#
_entry.id   AF-A0A939CMT1-F1
#
_cell.length_a   1.000
_cell.length_b   1.000
_cell.length_c   1.000
_cell.angle_alpha   90.00
_cell.angle_beta   90.00
_cell.angle_gamma   90.00
#
_symmetry.space_group_name_H-M   'P 1'
#
loop_
_entity.id
_entity.type
_entity.pdbx_description
1 polymer ?
#
loop_
_entity_poly.entity_id
_entity_poly.type
_entity_poly.pdbx_seq_one_letter_code
_entity_poly.pdbx_strand_id
1 'polypeptide(L)'
;MRDESSDNLIGFERLLALFKDVQKQTPSGVGLKRETKPYGTYILIQFKLGTKRVAKACGCTFTQLGIVEALQKAKKVAEALNSFSTETEFWSWYDQTILTKNTIQNNLITFKQAIEIAEGHFWNSVRKNTVRDKSNPSHQSCWYDAYARFYKSLPLSRWA
;
A
#
# COMPACT_ATOMS: atom_id res chain seq x y z
N MET A 1 19.44 32.16 -13.51
CA MET A 1 17.98 32.37 -13.48
C MET A 1 17.35 31.20 -12.73
N ARG A 2 16.98 31.43 -11.47
CA ARG A 2 16.10 30.53 -10.71
C ARG A 2 14.68 31.00 -11.04
N ASP A 3 13.88 30.13 -11.64
CA ASP A 3 12.53 30.45 -12.07
C ASP A 3 11.62 30.43 -10.82
N GLU A 4 11.36 31.60 -10.25
CA GLU A 4 10.43 31.80 -9.12
C GLU A 4 8.99 31.83 -9.65
N SER A 5 8.47 30.66 -10.03
CA SER A 5 7.09 30.48 -10.48
C SER A 5 6.40 29.27 -9.82
N SER A 6 6.83 28.86 -8.62
CA SER A 6 6.32 27.65 -7.96
C SER A 6 5.28 27.86 -6.86
N ASP A 7 4.98 29.10 -6.46
CA ASP A 7 4.31 29.34 -5.16
C ASP A 7 2.79 29.55 -5.20
N ASN A 8 2.15 29.55 -6.37
CA ASN A 8 0.71 29.82 -6.48
C ASN A 8 -0.16 28.65 -6.99
N LEU A 9 0.40 27.44 -7.12
CA LEU A 9 -0.40 26.28 -7.55
C LEU A 9 -1.29 25.82 -6.37
N ILE A 10 -2.61 25.72 -6.57
CA ILE A 10 -3.56 25.26 -5.55
C ILE A 10 -4.05 23.85 -5.91
N GLY A 11 -4.03 22.92 -4.94
CA GLY A 11 -4.67 21.60 -5.02
C GLY A 11 -4.34 20.79 -6.29
N PHE A 12 -5.29 20.73 -7.22
CA PHE A 12 -5.21 19.90 -8.44
C PHE A 12 -4.07 20.31 -9.38
N GLU A 13 -3.73 21.60 -9.44
CA GLU A 13 -2.64 22.08 -10.30
C GLU A 13 -1.27 21.61 -9.78
N ARG A 14 -1.11 21.50 -8.46
CA ARG A 14 0.09 20.87 -7.85
C ARG A 14 0.20 19.39 -8.23
N LEU A 15 -0.92 18.66 -8.25
CA LEU A 15 -0.93 17.27 -8.68
C LEU A 15 -0.57 17.12 -10.16
N LEU A 16 -1.03 18.03 -11.01
CA LEU A 16 -0.64 18.07 -12.43
C LEU A 16 0.86 18.35 -12.62
N ALA A 17 1.40 19.32 -11.88
CA ALA A 17 2.83 19.64 -11.91
C ALA A 17 3.66 18.44 -11.43
N LEU A 18 3.31 17.88 -10.27
CA LEU A 18 3.93 16.67 -9.73
C LEU A 18 3.90 15.52 -10.74
N PHE A 19 2.75 15.28 -11.37
CA PHE A 19 2.61 14.21 -12.37
C PHE A 19 3.53 14.42 -13.57
N LYS A 20 3.65 15.67 -14.07
CA LYS A 20 4.57 16.00 -15.17
C LYS A 20 6.03 15.81 -14.77
N ASP A 21 6.39 16.17 -13.55
CA ASP A 21 7.77 16.00 -13.06
C ASP A 21 8.10 14.52 -12.85
N VAL A 22 7.15 13.75 -12.34
CA VAL A 22 7.29 12.30 -12.19
C VAL A 22 7.34 11.59 -13.55
N GLN A 23 6.58 12.05 -14.55
CA GLN A 23 6.68 11.55 -15.93
C GLN A 23 8.09 11.72 -16.52
N LYS A 24 8.84 12.75 -16.14
CA LYS A 24 10.22 12.94 -16.60
C LYS A 24 11.20 11.98 -15.92
N GLN A 25 10.85 11.48 -14.74
CA GLN A 25 11.69 10.55 -13.96
C GLN A 25 11.46 9.08 -14.34
N THR A 26 10.52 8.77 -15.23
CA THR A 26 10.28 7.39 -15.67
C THR A 26 11.43 6.89 -16.53
N PRO A 27 11.84 5.61 -16.39
CA PRO A 27 12.88 5.02 -17.23
C PRO A 27 12.52 5.05 -18.72
N SER A 28 13.54 5.09 -19.59
CA SER A 28 13.33 5.06 -21.04
C SER A 28 12.52 3.83 -21.48
N GLY A 29 11.59 4.02 -22.42
CA GLY A 29 10.71 2.96 -22.90
C GLY A 29 9.46 2.72 -22.05
N VAL A 30 9.38 3.31 -20.86
CA VAL A 30 8.20 3.30 -19.98
C VAL A 30 7.75 4.73 -19.69
N GLY A 31 6.44 4.96 -19.63
CA GLY A 31 5.85 6.25 -19.31
C GLY A 31 4.59 6.10 -18.49
N LEU A 32 4.12 7.21 -17.91
CA LEU A 32 2.84 7.26 -17.22
C LEU A 32 1.82 7.99 -18.08
N LYS A 33 0.58 7.50 -18.10
CA LYS A 33 -0.53 8.13 -18.79
C LYS A 33 -1.69 8.32 -17.82
N ARG A 34 -2.25 9.52 -17.80
CA ARG A 34 -3.47 9.81 -17.04
C ARG A 34 -4.69 9.38 -17.85
N GLU A 35 -5.62 8.68 -17.21
CA GLU A 35 -6.90 8.28 -17.79
C GLU A 35 -8.04 8.74 -16.89
N THR A 36 -8.96 9.53 -17.44
CA THR A 36 -10.16 10.00 -16.72
C THR A 36 -11.35 9.16 -17.16
N LYS A 37 -12.04 8.57 -16.20
CA LYS A 37 -13.28 7.81 -16.36
C LYS A 37 -14.40 8.48 -15.58
N PRO A 38 -15.69 8.15 -15.82
CA PRO A 38 -16.82 8.76 -15.12
C PRO A 38 -16.70 8.69 -13.58
N TYR A 39 -16.07 7.63 -13.06
CA TYR A 39 -15.95 7.37 -11.62
C TYR A 39 -14.59 7.78 -11.03
N GLY A 40 -13.72 8.46 -11.78
CA GLY A 40 -12.44 8.93 -11.25
C GLY A 40 -11.32 9.05 -12.28
N THR A 41 -10.20 9.60 -11.83
CA THR A 41 -8.97 9.71 -12.64
C THR A 41 -7.91 8.74 -12.12
N TYR A 42 -7.33 7.97 -13.04
CA TYR A 42 -6.40 6.89 -12.77
C TYR A 42 -5.11 7.07 -13.55
N ILE A 43 -4.07 6.36 -13.11
CA ILE A 43 -2.76 6.34 -13.76
C ILE A 43 -2.57 4.97 -14.42
N LEU A 44 -2.21 5.01 -15.70
CA LEU A 44 -1.79 3.86 -16.49
C LEU A 44 -0.28 3.90 -16.67
N ILE A 45 0.34 2.73 -16.75
CA ILE A 45 1.72 2.58 -17.17
C ILE A 45 1.71 2.25 -18.66
N GLN A 46 2.46 3.00 -19.44
CA GLN A 46 2.60 2.85 -20.88
C GLN A 46 4.00 2.35 -21.20
N PHE A 47 4.11 1.25 -21.93
CA PHE A 47 5.40 0.66 -22.30
C PHE A 47 5.30 -0.07 -23.64
N LYS A 48 6.45 -0.43 -24.22
CA LYS A 48 6.49 -1.23 -25.46
C LYS A 48 6.69 -2.71 -25.10
N LEU A 49 5.81 -3.56 -25.61
CA LEU A 49 5.94 -5.01 -25.53
C LEU A 49 5.80 -5.56 -26.94
N GLY A 50 6.83 -6.27 -27.42
CA GLY A 50 6.92 -6.66 -28.83
C GLY A 50 6.97 -5.43 -29.76
N THR A 51 6.04 -5.37 -30.72
CA THR A 51 6.01 -4.31 -31.75
C THR A 51 5.17 -3.10 -31.36
N LYS A 52 4.23 -3.23 -30.42
CA LYS A 52 3.25 -2.18 -30.11
C LYS A 52 3.47 -1.57 -28.73
N ARG A 53 3.17 -0.27 -28.62
CA ARG A 53 3.11 0.43 -27.34
C ARG A 53 1.74 0.22 -26.72
N VAL A 54 1.71 -0.30 -25.50
CA VAL A 54 0.50 -0.60 -24.73
C VAL A 54 0.41 0.29 -23.51
N ALA A 55 -0.81 0.64 -23.10
CA ALA A 55 -1.08 1.33 -21.84
C ALA A 55 -1.94 0.41 -20.97
N LYS A 56 -1.48 0.12 -19.75
CA LYS A 56 -2.12 -0.84 -18.84
C LYS A 56 -2.33 -0.23 -17.46
N ALA A 57 -3.40 -0.67 -16.81
CA ALA A 57 -3.73 -0.25 -15.46
C ALA A 57 -2.65 -0.71 -14.48
N CYS A 58 -2.41 0.08 -13.44
CA CYS A 58 -1.49 -0.26 -12.35
C CYS A 58 -2.14 -0.13 -10.96
N GLY A 59 -3.47 0.04 -10.90
CA GLY A 59 -4.21 0.19 -9.64
C GLY A 59 -4.01 1.52 -8.91
N CYS A 60 -3.28 2.48 -9.48
CA CYS A 60 -3.01 3.77 -8.85
C CYS A 60 -4.05 4.83 -9.26
N THR A 61 -4.58 5.53 -8.26
CA THR A 61 -5.46 6.69 -8.44
C THR A 61 -4.63 7.97 -8.66
N PHE A 62 -5.24 9.00 -9.24
CA PHE A 62 -4.57 10.29 -9.47
C PHE A 62 -4.50 11.14 -8.19
N THR A 63 -3.69 10.67 -7.24
CA THR A 63 -3.39 11.33 -5.95
C THR A 63 -1.88 11.45 -5.78
N GLN A 64 -1.39 12.26 -4.84
CA GLN A 64 0.06 12.43 -4.63
C GLN A 64 0.76 11.09 -4.34
N LEU A 65 0.18 10.26 -3.46
CA LEU A 65 0.70 8.91 -3.19
C LEU A 65 0.59 8.01 -4.42
N GLY A 66 -0.56 8.01 -5.10
CA GLY A 66 -0.76 7.19 -6.30
C GLY A 66 0.20 7.53 -7.44
N ILE A 67 0.61 8.80 -7.59
CA ILE A 67 1.63 9.23 -8.57
C ILE A 67 3.00 8.65 -8.22
N VAL A 68 3.41 8.71 -6.95
CA VAL A 68 4.69 8.16 -6.49
C VAL A 68 4.72 6.63 -6.60
N GLU A 69 3.63 5.96 -6.22
CA GLU A 69 3.47 4.51 -6.38
C GLU A 69 3.52 4.10 -7.85
N ALA A 70 2.86 4.87 -8.74
CA ALA A 70 2.90 4.61 -10.17
C ALA A 70 4.33 4.71 -10.74
N LEU A 71 5.15 5.65 -10.24
CA LEU A 71 6.56 5.75 -10.61
C LEU A 71 7.35 4.51 -10.18
N GLN A 72 7.16 4.06 -8.93
CA GLN A 72 7.82 2.85 -8.43
C GLN A 72 7.43 1.63 -9.25
N LYS A 73 6.14 1.48 -9.57
CA LYS A 73 5.64 0.40 -10.44
C LYS A 73 6.21 0.52 -11.86
N ALA A 74 6.33 1.72 -12.41
CA ALA A 74 6.93 1.95 -13.73
C ALA A 74 8.42 1.55 -13.77
N LYS A 75 9.18 1.82 -12.70
CA LYS A 75 10.58 1.35 -12.55
C LYS A 75 10.67 -0.18 -12.57
N LYS A 76 9.82 -0.85 -11.79
CA LYS A 76 9.72 -2.32 -11.81
C LYS A 76 9.37 -2.88 -13.19
N VAL A 77 8.44 -2.23 -13.90
CA VAL A 77 8.07 -2.63 -15.27
C VAL A 77 9.26 -2.49 -16.22
N ALA A 78 10.05 -1.42 -16.10
CA ALA A 78 11.25 -1.25 -16.91
C ALA A 78 12.30 -2.35 -16.66
N GLU A 79 12.49 -2.76 -15.41
CA GLU A 79 13.38 -3.89 -15.04
C GLU A 79 12.86 -5.22 -15.58
N ALA A 80 11.54 -5.46 -15.44
CA ALA A 80 10.89 -6.68 -15.90
C ALA A 80 10.93 -6.84 -17.43
N LEU A 81 10.78 -5.74 -18.19
CA LEU A 81 10.85 -5.76 -19.66
C LEU A 81 12.22 -6.24 -20.17
N ASN A 82 13.28 -6.10 -19.38
CA ASN A 82 14.61 -6.60 -19.72
C ASN A 82 14.88 -8.03 -19.18
N SER A 83 14.04 -8.52 -18.26
CA SER A 83 14.29 -9.77 -17.53
C SER A 83 13.51 -10.96 -18.08
N PHE A 84 12.28 -10.74 -18.59
CA PHE A 84 11.43 -11.83 -19.07
C PHE A 84 11.71 -12.16 -20.54
N SER A 85 11.80 -13.46 -20.85
CA SER A 85 12.04 -13.97 -22.21
C SER A 85 10.74 -14.17 -23.00
N THR A 86 9.60 -14.35 -22.32
CA THR A 86 8.29 -14.53 -22.96
C THR A 86 7.26 -13.49 -22.52
N GLU A 87 6.39 -13.12 -23.46
CA GLU A 87 5.28 -12.17 -23.21
C GLU A 87 4.28 -12.73 -22.18
N THR A 88 4.02 -14.03 -22.19
CA THR A 88 3.10 -14.69 -21.24
C THR A 88 3.59 -14.59 -19.80
N GLU A 89 4.88 -14.84 -19.56
CA GLU A 89 5.49 -14.70 -18.23
C GLU A 89 5.44 -13.27 -17.75
N PHE A 90 5.74 -12.30 -18.63
CA PHE A 90 5.65 -10.88 -18.32
C PHE A 90 4.22 -10.50 -17.88
N TRP A 91 3.18 -10.95 -18.61
CA TRP A 91 1.80 -10.63 -18.25
C TRP A 91 1.36 -11.30 -16.94
N SER A 92 1.78 -12.54 -16.69
CA SER A 92 1.53 -13.22 -15.42
C SER A 92 2.15 -12.47 -14.25
N TRP A 93 3.42 -12.07 -14.39
CA TRP A 93 4.12 -11.25 -13.40
C TRP A 93 3.46 -9.87 -13.22
N TYR A 94 3.02 -9.23 -14.30
CA TYR A 94 2.38 -7.91 -14.26
C TYR A 94 1.06 -7.96 -13.46
N ASP A 95 0.24 -8.98 -13.70
CA ASP A 95 -1.02 -9.18 -12.98
C ASP A 95 -0.79 -9.42 -11.48
N GLN A 96 0.22 -10.24 -11.13
CA GLN A 96 0.55 -10.54 -9.74
C GLN A 96 1.21 -9.38 -9.00
N THR A 97 2.19 -8.72 -9.61
CA THR A 97 3.10 -7.78 -8.93
C THR A 97 2.64 -6.34 -9.06
N ILE A 98 2.11 -5.94 -10.22
CA ILE A 98 1.79 -4.54 -10.52
C ILE A 98 0.32 -4.24 -10.23
N LEU A 99 -0.58 -5.09 -10.71
CA LEU A 99 -2.01 -4.99 -10.44
C LEU A 99 -2.39 -5.52 -9.07
N THR A 100 -1.52 -6.32 -8.43
CA THR A 100 -1.83 -7.01 -7.17
C THR A 100 -3.16 -7.76 -7.25
N LYS A 101 -3.46 -8.38 -8.41
CA LYS A 101 -4.64 -9.24 -8.55
C LYS A 101 -4.47 -10.42 -7.58
N ASN A 102 -5.26 -10.41 -6.51
CA ASN A 102 -5.52 -11.55 -5.65
C ASN A 102 -4.30 -12.18 -4.97
N THR A 103 -3.69 -11.47 -4.03
CA THR A 103 -3.40 -12.17 -2.77
C THR A 103 -4.65 -12.05 -1.92
N ILE A 104 -5.45 -13.13 -1.84
CA ILE A 104 -6.37 -13.28 -0.70
C ILE A 104 -5.43 -13.29 0.51
N GLN A 105 -5.26 -12.15 1.18
CA GLN A 105 -4.58 -12.14 2.46
C GLN A 105 -5.46 -12.96 3.39
N ASN A 106 -4.97 -14.14 3.75
CA ASN A 106 -5.63 -14.99 4.71
C ASN A 106 -5.57 -14.28 6.07
N ASN A 107 -6.60 -13.49 6.37
CA ASN A 107 -6.74 -12.75 7.62
C ASN A 107 -7.29 -13.62 8.75
N LEU A 108 -7.33 -14.95 8.58
CA LEU A 108 -7.70 -15.87 9.64
C LEU A 108 -6.61 -15.81 10.72
N ILE A 109 -7.00 -15.34 11.90
CA ILE A 109 -6.20 -15.42 13.12
C ILE A 109 -6.88 -16.40 14.08
N THR A 110 -6.07 -17.15 14.82
CA THR A 110 -6.58 -17.98 15.90
C THR A 110 -7.05 -17.11 17.06
N PHE A 111 -7.95 -17.62 17.91
CA PHE A 111 -8.32 -16.93 19.15
C PHE A 111 -7.09 -16.59 20.01
N LYS A 112 -6.06 -17.44 20.01
CA LYS A 112 -4.79 -17.19 20.69
C LYS A 112 -4.09 -15.94 20.13
N GLN A 113 -3.94 -15.85 18.81
CA GLN A 113 -3.31 -14.69 18.15
C GLN A 113 -4.13 -13.40 18.38
N ALA A 114 -5.46 -13.49 18.36
CA ALA A 114 -6.32 -12.34 18.66
C ALA A 114 -6.10 -11.82 20.09
N ILE A 115 -5.93 -12.72 21.08
CA ILE A 115 -5.60 -12.38 22.46
C ILE A 115 -4.23 -11.70 22.54
N GLU A 116 -3.21 -12.26 21.90
CA GLU A 116 -1.84 -11.69 21.88
C GLU A 116 -1.81 -10.28 21.26
N ILE A 117 -2.58 -10.06 20.19
CA ILE A 117 -2.73 -8.74 19.56
C ILE A 117 -3.40 -7.75 20.52
N ALA A 118 -4.49 -8.15 21.18
CA ALA A 118 -5.19 -7.32 22.14
C ALA A 118 -4.31 -6.99 23.37
N GLU A 119 -3.56 -7.97 23.86
CA GLU A 119 -2.58 -7.79 24.93
C GLU A 119 -1.47 -6.82 24.51
N GLY A 120 -0.88 -7.01 23.34
CA GLY A 120 0.14 -6.12 22.80
C GLY A 120 -0.37 -4.68 22.66
N HIS A 121 -1.58 -4.49 22.12
CA HIS A 121 -2.19 -3.17 22.02
C HIS A 121 -2.43 -2.53 23.38
N PHE A 122 -2.86 -3.30 24.37
CA PHE A 122 -3.07 -2.76 25.71
C PHE A 122 -1.75 -2.32 26.34
N TRP A 123 -0.72 -3.16 26.38
CA TRP A 123 0.52 -2.81 27.07
C TRP A 123 1.36 -1.77 26.33
N ASN A 124 1.33 -1.76 24.99
CA ASN A 124 2.07 -0.79 24.19
C ASN A 124 1.33 0.55 24.02
N SER A 125 0.08 0.63 24.49
CA SER A 125 -0.70 1.85 24.39
C SER A 125 -0.24 2.88 25.42
N VAL A 126 0.10 4.08 24.92
CA VAL A 126 0.43 5.24 25.74
C VAL A 126 -0.85 6.03 26.02
N ARG A 127 -1.21 6.20 27.29
CA ARG A 127 -2.23 7.18 27.71
C ARG A 127 -1.50 8.47 28.07
N LYS A 128 -2.09 9.66 27.87
CA LYS A 128 -1.47 11.00 28.09
C LYS A 128 -0.35 10.96 29.16
N ASN A 129 0.90 10.93 28.69
CA ASN A 129 2.14 10.96 29.49
C ASN A 129 2.37 9.81 30.48
N THR A 130 1.71 8.67 30.31
CA THR A 130 1.88 7.47 31.15
C THR A 130 2.07 6.24 30.27
N VAL A 131 3.24 5.62 30.40
CA VAL A 131 3.55 4.33 29.80
C VAL A 131 3.00 3.24 30.73
N ARG A 132 2.38 2.21 30.15
CA ARG A 132 1.92 1.07 30.94
C ARG A 132 3.08 0.15 31.27
N ASP A 133 3.23 -0.11 32.54
CA ASP A 133 4.18 -1.06 33.08
C ASP A 133 3.47 -2.34 33.54
N LYS A 134 3.99 -3.51 33.12
CA LYS A 134 3.53 -4.84 33.52
C LYS A 134 3.83 -5.15 34.98
N SER A 135 4.80 -4.50 35.64
CA SER A 135 5.03 -4.66 37.09
C SER A 135 4.14 -3.82 37.98
N ASN A 136 3.36 -2.88 37.42
CA ASN A 136 2.46 -2.03 38.20
C ASN A 136 1.14 -2.76 38.51
N PRO A 137 0.78 -2.97 39.80
CA PRO A 137 -0.46 -3.67 40.18
C PRO A 137 -1.74 -3.02 39.67
N SER A 138 -1.78 -1.68 39.57
CA SER A 138 -2.96 -0.96 39.05
C SER A 138 -3.17 -1.24 37.57
N HIS A 139 -2.09 -1.26 36.78
CA HIS A 139 -2.17 -1.58 35.36
C HIS A 139 -2.56 -3.05 35.12
N GLN A 140 -2.05 -3.97 35.95
CA GLN A 140 -2.46 -5.37 35.94
C GLN A 140 -3.96 -5.53 36.24
N SER A 141 -4.49 -4.80 37.24
CA SER A 141 -5.92 -4.81 37.55
C SER A 141 -6.75 -4.31 36.35
N CYS A 142 -6.34 -3.20 35.73
CA CYS A 142 -7.03 -2.68 34.54
C CYS A 142 -7.01 -3.67 33.36
N TRP A 143 -5.88 -4.34 33.12
CA TRP A 143 -5.80 -5.39 32.11
C TRP A 143 -6.76 -6.55 32.41
N TYR A 144 -6.78 -6.98 33.68
CA TYR A 144 -7.60 -8.10 34.12
C TYR A 144 -9.09 -7.84 33.93
N ASP A 145 -9.56 -6.65 34.31
CA ASP A 145 -10.97 -6.26 34.22
C ASP A 145 -11.44 -6.03 32.78
N ALA A 146 -10.59 -5.45 31.94
CA ALA A 146 -10.94 -5.14 30.56
C ALA A 146 -10.90 -6.38 29.66
N TYR A 147 -9.95 -7.29 29.87
CA TYR A 147 -9.66 -8.37 28.93
C TYR A 147 -9.53 -9.74 29.59
N ALA A 148 -8.62 -9.90 30.56
CA ALA A 148 -8.19 -11.24 31.01
C ALA A 148 -9.33 -12.08 31.61
N ARG A 149 -10.29 -11.46 32.31
CA ARG A 149 -11.45 -12.18 32.86
C ARG A 149 -12.34 -12.80 31.79
N PHE A 150 -12.43 -12.19 30.61
CA PHE A 150 -13.25 -12.68 29.48
C PHE A 150 -12.54 -13.76 28.68
N TYR A 151 -11.21 -13.84 28.74
CA TYR A 151 -10.47 -14.96 28.12
C TYR A 151 -10.73 -16.28 28.81
N LYS A 152 -11.09 -16.26 30.10
CA LYS A 152 -11.51 -17.46 30.86
C LYS A 152 -12.83 -18.04 30.35
N SER A 153 -13.67 -17.26 29.68
CA SER A 153 -14.93 -17.74 29.09
C SER A 153 -14.77 -18.24 27.65
N LEU A 154 -13.56 -18.15 27.08
CA LEU A 154 -13.32 -18.72 25.77
C LEU A 154 -13.36 -20.24 25.86
N PRO A 155 -13.96 -20.93 24.88
CA PRO A 155 -13.95 -22.38 24.82
C PRO A 155 -12.54 -22.85 24.44
N LEU A 156 -11.63 -22.90 25.42
CA LEU A 156 -10.24 -23.36 25.24
C LEU A 156 -10.15 -24.88 25.05
N SER A 157 -11.27 -25.59 25.17
CA SER A 157 -11.35 -27.05 25.04
C SER A 157 -12.60 -27.45 24.26
N ARG A 158 -12.46 -27.67 22.94
CA ARG A 158 -13.32 -28.62 22.18
C ARG A 158 -12.85 -28.94 20.76
N TRP A 159 -11.55 -28.90 20.47
CA TRP A 159 -11.00 -29.43 19.22
C TRP A 159 -9.67 -30.13 19.49
N ALA A 160 -9.76 -31.34 20.04
CA ALA A 160 -8.75 -32.39 19.90
C ALA A 160 -9.30 -33.41 18.89
#